data_AF-A0A8S3EHK9-F1
#
_entry.id   AF-A0A8S3EHK9-F1
#
_cell.length_a   1.000
_cell.length_b   1.000
_cell.length_c   1.000
_cell.angle_alpha   90.00
_cell.angle_beta   90.00
_cell.angle_gamma   90.00
#
_symmetry.space_group_name_H-M   'P 1'
#
loop_
_entity.id
_entity.type
_entity.pdbx_description
1 polymer ?
#
loop_
_entity_poly.entity_id
_entity_poly.type
_entity_poly.pdbx_seq_one_letter_code
_entity_poly.pdbx_strand_id
1 'polypeptide(L)'
;QESTYSEQPRLSNRTKYILIVDNDNVNNNKFFLSSYSTLNNNLKNVILSGYETESSYDIDGDGLLDQFRISFNLIFSQTNVVIRNINIWLIFEYELSDKQRVNMESMALINIVPPSTFTSSNNKNLTVYGQLVFEQRQTIRDSGSDSTYNKAIIDATSSTSTPDLQSILDEYFARKYYTSFETQYTWITPQTTVVANTVAINAVVNIGRQAILYTPGFWQDFKWGWIQYVCVLAPFLIVFSRLKLFAFSNHLVQTLFPLPYHQHKA
;
A
#
# COMPACT_ATOMS: atom_id res chain seq x y z
N GLN A 1 5.54 4.09 -20.80
CA GLN A 1 4.69 2.90 -20.91
C GLN A 1 4.57 2.34 -19.51
N GLU A 2 3.36 2.06 -19.04
CA GLU A 2 3.13 1.58 -17.67
C GLU A 2 2.60 0.15 -17.75
N SER A 3 2.96 -0.66 -16.77
CA SER A 3 2.49 -2.04 -16.63
C SER A 3 2.07 -2.28 -15.19
N THR A 4 1.20 -3.26 -15.01
CA THR A 4 0.65 -3.60 -13.69
C THR A 4 1.07 -5.01 -13.33
N TYR A 5 1.37 -5.24 -12.06
CA TYR A 5 1.52 -6.57 -11.48
C TYR A 5 0.74 -6.66 -10.18
N SER A 6 0.55 -7.87 -9.65
CA SER A 6 -0.24 -8.10 -8.45
C SER A 6 0.60 -8.74 -7.35
N GLU A 7 0.70 -8.05 -6.23
CA GLU A 7 1.52 -8.43 -5.09
C GLU A 7 0.77 -8.18 -3.77
N GLN A 8 0.97 -9.05 -2.79
CA GLN A 8 0.53 -8.84 -1.42
C GLN A 8 1.71 -8.31 -0.61
N PRO A 9 1.54 -7.17 0.08
CA PRO A 9 2.63 -6.58 0.83
C PRO A 9 2.92 -7.37 2.10
N ARG A 10 4.18 -7.32 2.51
CA ARG A 10 4.60 -7.82 3.81
C ARG A 10 4.50 -6.71 4.85
N LEU A 11 3.84 -7.02 5.96
CA LEU A 11 3.63 -6.10 7.08
C LEU A 11 4.39 -6.58 8.31
N SER A 12 4.85 -5.63 9.14
CA SER A 12 5.41 -5.96 10.45
C SER A 12 4.33 -6.43 11.42
N ASN A 13 4.64 -7.42 12.26
CA ASN A 13 3.73 -7.89 13.31
C ASN A 13 3.50 -6.87 14.45
N ARG A 14 4.32 -5.81 14.55
CA ARG A 14 4.17 -4.78 15.57
C ARG A 14 3.65 -3.50 14.93
N THR A 15 2.54 -3.00 15.46
CA THR A 15 1.91 -1.77 14.99
C THR A 15 2.02 -0.71 16.08
N LYS A 16 2.32 0.51 15.68
CA LYS A 16 2.19 1.70 16.55
C LYS A 16 0.84 2.33 16.26
N TYR A 17 0.24 2.99 17.24
CA TYR A 17 -1.08 3.58 17.05
C TYR A 17 -1.24 4.94 17.69
N ILE A 18 -2.15 5.72 17.11
CA ILE A 18 -2.76 6.91 17.71
C ILE A 18 -4.27 6.76 17.60
N LEU A 19 -4.97 7.00 18.70
CA LEU A 19 -6.41 6.98 18.81
C LEU A 19 -6.87 8.33 19.35
N ILE A 20 -7.77 8.96 18.60
CA ILE A 20 -8.39 10.24 18.93
C ILE A 20 -9.89 10.02 18.93
N VAL A 21 -10.54 10.29 20.05
CA VAL A 21 -11.99 10.16 20.20
C VAL A 21 -12.58 11.54 20.44
N ASP A 22 -13.35 12.03 19.48
CA ASP A 22 -14.09 13.29 19.61
C ASP A 22 -15.43 13.04 20.30
N ASN A 23 -15.76 13.91 21.25
CA ASN A 23 -16.98 13.84 22.05
C ASN A 23 -17.75 15.17 22.04
N ASP A 24 -18.97 15.16 22.57
CA ASP A 24 -19.87 16.33 22.58
C ASP A 24 -19.71 17.25 23.80
N ASN A 25 -18.72 17.01 24.67
CA ASN A 25 -18.52 17.78 25.88
C ASN A 25 -17.84 19.12 25.59
N VAL A 26 -18.39 20.20 26.13
CA VAL A 26 -17.94 21.59 25.92
C VAL A 26 -16.54 21.85 26.49
N ASN A 27 -16.17 21.21 27.60
CA ASN A 27 -14.92 21.50 28.32
C ASN A 27 -13.74 20.59 27.94
N ASN A 28 -14.02 19.37 27.47
CA ASN A 28 -13.00 18.44 27.00
C ASN A 28 -13.57 17.61 25.86
N ASN A 29 -13.49 18.15 24.65
CA ASN A 29 -14.14 17.61 23.46
C ASN A 29 -13.36 16.47 22.79
N LYS A 30 -12.18 16.12 23.30
CA LYS A 30 -11.31 15.09 22.71
C LYS A 30 -10.79 14.16 23.81
N PHE A 31 -10.51 12.93 23.43
CA PHE A 31 -9.72 11.99 24.21
C PHE A 31 -8.61 11.43 23.34
N PHE A 32 -7.47 11.15 23.95
CA PHE A 32 -6.26 10.72 23.27
C PHE A 32 -5.70 9.45 23.90
N LEU A 33 -5.30 8.49 23.08
CA LEU A 33 -4.54 7.31 23.49
C LEU A 33 -3.52 7.00 22.39
N SER A 34 -2.27 6.72 22.75
CA SER A 34 -1.26 6.33 21.76
C SER A 34 -0.25 5.36 22.33
N SER A 35 0.43 4.63 21.44
CA SER A 35 1.59 3.81 21.79
C SER A 35 2.86 4.64 22.04
N TYR A 36 2.84 5.94 21.78
CA TYR A 36 4.00 6.81 21.89
C TYR A 36 4.05 7.47 23.27
N SER A 37 5.06 7.11 24.05
CA SER A 37 5.25 7.65 25.41
C SER A 37 5.43 9.17 25.43
N THR A 38 6.10 9.75 24.43
CA THR A 38 6.30 11.20 24.31
C THR A 38 5.01 11.93 24.00
N LEU A 39 4.16 11.42 23.11
CA LEU A 39 2.84 12.00 22.83
C LEU A 39 1.95 11.95 24.06
N ASN A 40 1.90 10.80 24.73
CA ASN A 40 1.16 10.64 25.97
C ASN A 40 1.67 11.65 27.02
N ASN A 41 2.98 11.81 27.17
CA ASN A 41 3.52 12.75 28.14
C ASN A 41 3.16 14.22 27.88
N ASN A 42 3.04 14.62 26.62
CA ASN A 42 2.65 15.98 26.26
C ASN A 42 1.12 16.20 26.33
N LEU A 43 0.32 15.17 26.09
CA LEU A 43 -1.14 15.24 26.05
C LEU A 43 -1.82 14.70 27.33
N LYS A 44 -1.11 14.69 28.46
CA LYS A 44 -1.57 14.11 29.74
C LYS A 44 -2.97 14.53 30.18
N ASN A 45 -3.36 15.77 29.88
CA ASN A 45 -4.67 16.31 30.28
C ASN A 45 -5.85 15.70 29.51
N VAL A 46 -5.58 15.04 28.39
CA VAL A 46 -6.57 14.50 27.45
C VAL A 46 -6.46 12.97 27.32
N ILE A 47 -5.53 12.34 28.07
CA ILE A 47 -5.31 10.89 28.01
C ILE A 47 -6.55 10.13 28.46
N LEU A 48 -6.90 9.12 27.69
CA LEU A 48 -7.87 8.09 28.08
C LEU A 48 -7.16 6.88 28.67
N SER A 49 -7.73 6.31 29.73
CA SER A 49 -7.27 5.02 30.24
C SER A 49 -7.86 3.90 29.41
N GLY A 50 -7.04 2.91 29.04
CA GLY A 50 -7.49 1.77 28.24
C GLY A 50 -6.35 0.81 27.98
N TYR A 51 -6.67 -0.29 27.31
CA TYR A 51 -5.68 -1.26 26.84
C TYR A 51 -6.03 -1.74 25.44
N GLU A 52 -4.99 -1.98 24.63
CA GLU A 52 -5.08 -2.57 23.32
C GLU A 52 -4.86 -4.08 23.34
N THR A 53 -5.46 -4.78 22.38
CA THR A 53 -5.11 -6.16 22.03
C THR A 53 -4.95 -6.25 20.53
N GLU A 54 -3.82 -6.79 20.08
CA GLU A 54 -3.48 -7.01 18.67
C GLU A 54 -3.54 -8.49 18.32
N SER A 55 -4.06 -8.79 17.14
CA SER A 55 -4.13 -10.14 16.58
C SER A 55 -3.89 -10.09 15.09
N SER A 56 -2.99 -10.93 14.58
CA SER A 56 -2.71 -11.11 13.17
C SER A 56 -3.12 -12.50 12.73
N TYR A 57 -3.64 -12.60 11.51
CA TYR A 57 -4.10 -13.85 10.91
C TYR A 57 -3.53 -14.00 9.51
N ASP A 58 -2.99 -15.19 9.28
CA ASP A 58 -2.63 -15.75 7.98
C ASP A 58 -3.68 -16.83 7.70
N ILE A 59 -4.56 -16.57 6.74
CA ILE A 59 -5.76 -17.37 6.46
C ILE A 59 -5.44 -18.45 5.44
N ASP A 60 -4.59 -18.17 4.46
CA ASP A 60 -4.24 -19.11 3.39
C ASP A 60 -2.94 -19.90 3.63
N GLY A 61 -2.17 -19.52 4.65
CA GLY A 61 -0.97 -20.21 5.10
C GLY A 61 0.27 -19.91 4.26
N ASP A 62 0.29 -18.80 3.51
CA ASP A 62 1.42 -18.42 2.66
C ASP A 62 2.56 -17.71 3.42
N GLY A 63 2.37 -17.44 4.72
CA GLY A 63 3.32 -16.75 5.59
C GLY A 63 3.29 -15.23 5.50
N LEU A 64 2.36 -14.67 4.71
CA LEU A 64 2.00 -13.26 4.68
C LEU A 64 0.80 -13.00 5.59
N LEU A 65 0.60 -11.73 5.92
CA LEU A 65 -0.48 -11.32 6.82
C LEU A 65 -1.70 -10.95 5.97
N ASP A 66 -2.81 -11.66 6.17
CA ASP A 66 -4.08 -11.44 5.45
C ASP A 66 -5.03 -10.53 6.21
N GLN A 67 -5.02 -10.61 7.54
CA GLN A 67 -5.87 -9.79 8.39
C GLN A 67 -5.15 -9.35 9.65
N PHE A 68 -5.20 -8.05 9.90
CA PHE A 68 -4.77 -7.44 11.14
C PHE A 68 -5.99 -6.94 11.91
N ARG A 69 -6.11 -7.30 13.18
CA ARG A 69 -7.17 -6.83 14.07
C ARG A 69 -6.56 -6.23 15.31
N ILE A 70 -6.97 -5.00 15.61
CA ILE A 70 -6.64 -4.28 16.83
C ILE A 70 -7.93 -3.91 17.55
N SER A 71 -7.97 -4.15 18.85
CA SER A 71 -9.13 -3.85 19.70
C SER A 71 -8.69 -2.94 20.85
N PHE A 72 -9.32 -1.79 20.98
CA PHE A 72 -9.08 -0.81 22.04
C PHE A 72 -10.22 -0.90 23.06
N ASN A 73 -9.90 -1.27 24.29
CA ASN A 73 -10.84 -1.26 25.40
C ASN A 73 -10.61 0.01 26.20
N LEU A 74 -11.52 0.97 26.05
CA LEU A 74 -11.41 2.30 26.63
C LEU A 74 -12.25 2.41 27.88
N ILE A 75 -11.72 3.09 28.90
CA ILE A 75 -12.35 3.33 30.18
C ILE A 75 -12.53 4.83 30.36
N PHE A 76 -13.79 5.28 30.39
CA PHE A 76 -14.13 6.69 30.55
C PHE A 76 -14.35 7.02 32.03
N SER A 77 -13.75 8.10 32.52
CA SER A 77 -14.01 8.59 33.89
C SER A 77 -15.41 9.19 34.05
N GLN A 78 -16.03 9.63 32.95
CA GLN A 78 -17.36 10.24 32.93
C GLN A 78 -18.40 9.26 32.35
N THR A 79 -19.60 9.29 32.93
CA THR A 79 -20.76 8.55 32.44
C THR A 79 -21.44 9.31 31.30
N ASN A 80 -22.09 8.60 30.38
CA ASN A 80 -22.89 9.17 29.28
C ASN A 80 -22.12 10.11 28.31
N VAL A 81 -20.83 9.90 28.13
CA VAL A 81 -20.05 10.63 27.13
C VAL A 81 -20.52 10.19 25.75
N VAL A 82 -21.03 11.12 24.94
CA VAL A 82 -21.43 10.87 23.56
C VAL A 82 -20.20 10.94 22.67
N ILE A 83 -19.89 9.85 21.96
CA ILE A 83 -18.78 9.75 21.02
C ILE A 83 -19.30 10.09 19.62
N ARG A 84 -18.70 11.10 18.99
CA ARG A 84 -19.12 11.59 17.66
C ARG A 84 -18.25 11.05 16.54
N ASN A 85 -16.94 11.01 16.76
CA ASN A 85 -15.98 10.64 15.75
C ASN A 85 -14.80 9.95 16.42
N ILE A 86 -14.24 8.94 15.75
CA ILE A 86 -13.08 8.19 16.20
C ILE A 86 -12.08 8.18 15.05
N ASN A 87 -10.87 8.66 15.31
CA ASN A 87 -9.77 8.58 14.37
C ASN A 87 -8.73 7.61 14.94
N ILE A 88 -8.39 6.59 14.17
CA ILE A 88 -7.35 5.62 14.50
C ILE A 88 -6.28 5.71 13.43
N TRP A 89 -5.04 5.94 13.83
CA TRP A 89 -3.88 5.90 12.96
C TRP A 89 -3.13 4.64 13.34
N LEU A 90 -3.08 3.67 12.45
CA LEU A 90 -2.27 2.48 12.62
C LEU A 90 -1.02 2.63 11.79
N ILE A 91 0.15 2.54 12.41
CA ILE A 91 1.44 2.79 11.78
C ILE A 91 2.25 1.50 11.84
N PHE A 92 2.73 1.05 10.70
CA PHE A 92 3.41 -0.24 10.55
C PHE A 92 4.47 -0.18 9.45
N GLU A 93 5.41 -1.11 9.47
CA GLU A 93 6.37 -1.27 8.38
C GLU A 93 5.69 -2.03 7.22
N TYR A 94 5.95 -1.55 6.01
CA TYR A 94 5.36 -2.04 4.77
C TYR A 94 6.49 -2.34 3.77
N GLU A 95 6.51 -3.57 3.27
CA GLU A 95 7.50 -4.07 2.32
C GLU A 95 6.83 -4.64 1.06
N LEU A 96 7.32 -4.19 -0.09
CA LEU A 96 7.10 -4.82 -1.40
C LEU A 96 8.42 -5.41 -1.91
N SER A 97 8.36 -6.52 -2.62
CA SER A 97 9.52 -7.35 -2.95
C SER A 97 9.58 -7.90 -4.38
N ASP A 98 8.45 -8.04 -5.08
CA ASP A 98 8.40 -8.72 -6.40
C ASP A 98 9.16 -7.99 -7.51
N LYS A 99 9.04 -6.66 -7.57
CA LYS A 99 9.68 -5.80 -8.59
C LYS A 99 10.80 -4.96 -7.96
N GLN A 100 10.52 -3.69 -7.72
CA GLN A 100 11.38 -2.86 -6.89
C GLN A 100 11.08 -3.16 -5.42
N ARG A 101 12.13 -3.41 -4.63
CA ARG A 101 11.99 -3.57 -3.18
C ARG A 101 11.67 -2.21 -2.56
N VAL A 102 10.45 -2.04 -2.06
CA VAL A 102 10.02 -0.79 -1.43
C VAL A 102 9.85 -1.03 0.05
N ASN A 103 10.66 -0.35 0.87
CA ASN A 103 10.57 -0.43 2.32
C ASN A 103 10.13 0.94 2.84
N MET A 104 9.02 0.98 3.58
CA MET A 104 8.51 2.21 4.16
C MET A 104 7.78 1.99 5.48
N GLU A 105 7.76 3.00 6.35
CA GLU A 105 6.78 3.05 7.44
C GLU A 105 5.51 3.71 6.86
N SER A 106 4.40 2.97 6.89
CA SER A 106 3.12 3.39 6.33
C SER A 106 2.04 3.50 7.41
N MET A 107 0.87 4.02 7.03
CA MET A 107 -0.23 4.29 7.94
C MET A 107 -1.56 3.84 7.33
N ALA A 108 -2.42 3.24 8.15
CA ALA A 108 -3.85 3.11 7.89
C ALA A 108 -4.59 4.17 8.71
N LEU A 109 -5.14 5.17 8.02
CA LEU A 109 -5.95 6.23 8.62
C LEU A 109 -7.41 5.80 8.62
N ILE A 110 -7.93 5.44 9.79
CA ILE A 110 -9.29 4.96 9.97
C ILE A 110 -10.11 6.05 10.64
N ASN A 111 -11.06 6.64 9.91
CA ASN A 111 -12.07 7.53 10.47
C ASN A 111 -13.39 6.77 10.63
N ILE A 112 -13.95 6.80 11.84
CA ILE A 112 -15.19 6.10 12.17
C ILE A 112 -16.17 7.11 12.76
N VAL A 113 -17.26 7.34 12.03
CA VAL A 113 -18.44 8.04 12.54
C VAL A 113 -19.46 6.97 12.95
N PRO A 114 -19.77 6.81 14.25
CA PRO A 114 -20.71 5.79 14.70
C PRO A 114 -22.09 5.95 14.02
N PRO A 115 -22.71 4.87 13.51
CA PRO A 115 -23.97 4.94 12.77
C PRO A 115 -25.20 5.29 13.64
N SER A 116 -25.07 5.22 14.96
CA SER A 116 -26.11 5.57 15.92
C SER A 116 -25.49 6.16 17.18
N THR A 117 -26.32 6.65 18.10
CA THR A 117 -25.84 7.21 19.38
C THR A 117 -24.98 6.19 20.14
N PHE A 118 -23.70 6.53 20.22
CA PHE A 118 -22.67 5.72 20.85
C PHE A 118 -22.18 6.47 22.09
N THR A 119 -22.42 5.87 23.26
CA THR A 119 -22.14 6.50 24.54
C THR A 119 -21.32 5.58 25.43
N SER A 120 -20.53 6.16 26.34
CA SER A 120 -19.71 5.39 27.29
C SER A 120 -20.53 4.46 28.21
N SER A 121 -21.81 4.75 28.41
CA SER A 121 -22.71 4.00 29.29
C SER A 121 -23.40 2.81 28.63
N ASN A 122 -23.42 2.74 27.29
CA ASN A 122 -24.25 1.78 26.59
C ASN A 122 -23.62 0.38 26.45
N ASN A 123 -22.41 0.14 26.99
CA ASN A 123 -21.67 -1.14 26.88
C ASN A 123 -21.75 -1.70 25.45
N LYS A 124 -21.33 -0.89 24.48
CA LYS A 124 -21.39 -1.22 23.06
C LYS A 124 -19.98 -1.41 22.54
N ASN A 125 -19.82 -2.40 21.67
CA ASN A 125 -18.62 -2.65 20.90
C ASN A 125 -18.83 -2.06 19.50
N LEU A 126 -17.96 -1.13 19.10
CA LEU A 126 -17.93 -0.61 17.73
C LEU A 126 -16.87 -1.37 16.97
N THR A 127 -17.23 -1.93 15.82
CA THR A 127 -16.27 -2.64 14.97
C THR A 127 -16.33 -2.10 13.56
N VAL A 128 -15.16 -1.79 13.00
CA VAL A 128 -15.00 -1.38 11.61
C VAL A 128 -14.20 -2.44 10.86
N TYR A 129 -14.68 -2.79 9.67
CA TYR A 129 -13.99 -3.61 8.69
C TYR A 129 -13.61 -2.76 7.50
N GLY A 130 -12.41 -2.96 7.00
CA GLY A 130 -11.97 -2.34 5.77
C GLY A 130 -10.73 -3.00 5.23
N GLN A 131 -10.26 -2.45 4.12
CA GLN A 131 -9.11 -2.96 3.39
C GLN A 131 -7.98 -1.94 3.40
N LEU A 132 -6.75 -2.43 3.52
CA LEU A 132 -5.56 -1.63 3.28
C LEU A 132 -5.31 -1.54 1.78
N VAL A 133 -5.24 -0.31 1.26
CA VAL A 133 -5.04 -0.02 -0.15
C VAL A 133 -3.74 0.77 -0.33
N PHE A 134 -2.96 0.40 -1.33
CA PHE A 134 -1.70 1.02 -1.71
C PHE A 134 -1.97 2.02 -2.82
N GLU A 135 -1.69 3.27 -2.53
CA GLU A 135 -1.95 4.41 -3.40
C GLU A 135 -0.64 4.88 -4.01
N GLN A 136 -0.63 5.04 -5.33
CA GLN A 136 0.55 5.44 -6.09
C GLN A 136 0.29 6.71 -6.88
N ARG A 137 1.09 7.75 -6.64
CA ARG A 137 1.16 8.95 -7.49
C ARG A 137 2.23 8.85 -8.57
N GLN A 138 3.19 7.95 -8.35
CA GLN A 138 4.26 7.66 -9.28
C GLN A 138 4.44 6.15 -9.36
N THR A 139 4.69 5.64 -10.56
CA THR A 139 5.00 4.23 -10.77
C THR A 139 6.31 3.84 -10.09
N ILE A 140 6.36 2.61 -9.59
CA ILE A 140 7.62 2.04 -9.10
C ILE A 140 8.47 1.56 -10.28
N ARG A 141 9.75 1.28 -10.04
CA ARG A 141 10.66 0.76 -11.07
C ARG A 141 10.50 -0.76 -11.19
N ASP A 142 10.95 -1.31 -12.31
CA ASP A 142 10.99 -2.76 -12.53
C ASP A 142 12.03 -3.49 -11.65
N SER A 143 13.02 -2.77 -11.11
CA SER A 143 14.04 -3.34 -10.22
C SER A 143 14.70 -2.29 -9.31
N GLY A 144 15.48 -2.78 -8.35
CA GLY A 144 16.23 -1.97 -7.39
C GLY A 144 15.57 -1.95 -6.01
N SER A 145 16.06 -1.08 -5.13
CA SER A 145 15.46 -0.81 -3.82
C SER A 145 15.09 0.66 -3.69
N ASP A 146 14.01 0.94 -2.97
CA ASP A 146 13.60 2.26 -2.53
C ASP A 146 13.37 2.23 -1.03
N SER A 147 14.16 2.99 -0.30
CA SER A 147 14.03 3.18 1.14
C SER A 147 13.78 4.65 1.48
N THR A 148 13.30 5.46 0.53
CA THR A 148 13.05 6.90 0.72
C THR A 148 12.11 7.18 1.90
N TYR A 149 11.11 6.32 2.10
CA TYR A 149 10.16 6.43 3.20
C TYR A 149 10.39 5.40 4.32
N ASN A 150 11.57 4.78 4.36
CA ASN A 150 12.02 3.94 5.47
C ASN A 150 12.50 4.81 6.64
N LYS A 151 11.61 5.68 7.13
CA LYS A 151 11.82 6.57 8.27
C LYS A 151 10.54 6.61 9.09
N ALA A 152 10.68 6.84 10.39
CA ALA A 152 9.52 6.96 11.25
C ALA A 152 8.62 8.13 10.77
N ILE A 153 7.31 7.88 10.66
CA ILE A 153 6.29 8.90 10.38
C ILE A 153 6.24 9.91 11.52
N ILE A 154 6.43 9.42 12.75
CA ILE A 154 6.41 10.23 13.96
C ILE A 154 7.74 10.06 14.67
N ASP A 155 8.54 11.12 14.70
CA ASP A 155 9.78 11.15 15.47
C ASP A 155 9.49 11.41 16.95
N ALA A 156 9.37 10.32 17.69
CA ALA A 156 9.14 10.34 19.12
C ALA A 156 10.42 10.52 19.95
N THR A 157 11.60 10.61 19.32
CA THR A 157 12.89 10.56 20.03
C THR A 157 13.54 11.92 20.27
N SER A 158 13.19 12.93 19.46
CA SER A 158 13.97 14.18 19.37
C SER A 158 13.23 15.45 19.81
N SER A 159 11.91 15.42 20.02
CA SER A 159 11.11 16.63 20.23
C SER A 159 10.66 16.84 21.68
N THR A 160 10.98 18.02 22.22
CA THR A 160 10.44 18.55 23.49
C THR A 160 9.06 19.20 23.31
N SER A 161 8.62 19.36 22.06
CA SER A 161 7.35 19.97 21.66
C SER A 161 6.38 18.92 21.11
N THR A 162 5.08 19.09 21.37
CA THR A 162 4.01 18.29 20.73
C THR A 162 4.15 18.34 19.20
N PRO A 163 4.28 17.20 18.51
CA PRO A 163 4.28 17.20 17.06
C PRO A 163 2.89 17.59 16.55
N ASP A 164 2.87 18.42 15.51
CA ASP A 164 1.63 18.82 14.86
C ASP A 164 1.10 17.67 13.99
N LEU A 165 -0.05 17.11 14.40
CA LEU A 165 -0.71 16.00 13.73
C LEU A 165 -1.12 16.39 12.30
N GLN A 166 -1.49 17.64 12.05
CA GLN A 166 -1.88 18.09 10.71
C GLN A 166 -0.68 18.05 9.76
N SER A 167 0.44 18.62 10.18
CA SER A 167 1.70 18.58 9.41
C SER A 167 2.15 17.15 9.09
N ILE A 168 1.98 16.21 10.04
CA ILE A 168 2.29 14.79 9.80
C ILE A 168 1.42 14.20 8.69
N LEU A 169 0.10 14.48 8.70
CA LEU A 169 -0.80 14.02 7.64
C LEU A 169 -0.45 14.65 6.30
N ASP A 170 -0.14 15.94 6.28
CA ASP A 170 0.22 16.67 5.06
C ASP A 170 1.51 16.09 4.45
N GLU A 171 2.53 15.80 5.26
CA GLU A 171 3.76 15.13 4.80
C GLU A 171 3.48 13.70 4.32
N TYR A 172 2.63 12.95 5.04
CA TYR A 172 2.29 11.59 4.70
C TYR A 172 1.56 11.50 3.35
N PHE A 173 0.52 12.32 3.17
CA PHE A 173 -0.21 12.39 1.91
C PHE A 173 0.56 13.09 0.80
N ALA A 174 1.67 13.78 1.06
CA ALA A 174 2.54 14.31 0.01
C ALA A 174 3.45 13.25 -0.63
N ARG A 175 3.56 12.05 -0.05
CA ARG A 175 4.44 10.97 -0.53
C ARG A 175 4.10 10.52 -1.95
N LYS A 176 5.10 9.98 -2.65
CA LYS A 176 4.95 9.39 -4.00
C LYS A 176 4.05 8.15 -3.98
N TYR A 177 4.13 7.39 -2.89
CA TYR A 177 3.30 6.23 -2.63
C TYR A 177 3.03 6.16 -1.12
N TYR A 178 1.81 5.79 -0.77
CA TYR A 178 1.32 5.72 0.61
C TYR A 178 0.23 4.63 0.70
N THR A 179 -0.28 4.38 1.89
CA THR A 179 -1.42 3.48 2.07
C THR A 179 -2.63 4.25 2.58
N SER A 180 -3.81 3.86 2.13
CA SER A 180 -5.10 4.33 2.61
C SER A 180 -5.87 3.16 3.21
N PHE A 181 -6.85 3.48 4.06
CA PHE A 181 -7.78 2.50 4.58
C PHE A 181 -9.15 2.75 3.97
N GLU A 182 -9.67 1.76 3.27
CA GLU A 182 -11.00 1.82 2.68
C GLU A 182 -11.99 1.10 3.59
N THR A 183 -12.87 1.88 4.23
CA THR A 183 -13.92 1.36 5.10
C THR A 183 -14.96 0.61 4.27
N GLN A 184 -15.18 -0.67 4.58
CA GLN A 184 -16.18 -1.51 3.92
C GLN A 184 -17.47 -1.59 4.73
N TYR A 185 -17.36 -1.78 6.05
CA TYR A 185 -18.53 -1.95 6.91
C TYR A 185 -18.24 -1.53 8.34
N THR A 186 -19.18 -0.82 8.97
CA THR A 186 -19.12 -0.43 10.38
C THR A 186 -20.38 -0.93 11.07
N TRP A 187 -20.23 -1.56 12.23
CA TRP A 187 -21.37 -2.05 13.00
C TRP A 187 -21.13 -1.95 14.50
N ILE A 188 -22.24 -1.96 15.23
CA ILE A 188 -22.26 -1.85 16.68
C ILE A 188 -22.90 -3.11 17.24
N THR A 189 -22.24 -3.76 18.19
CA THR A 189 -22.78 -4.87 18.95
C THR A 189 -22.90 -4.54 20.43
N PRO A 190 -23.84 -5.15 21.16
CA PRO A 190 -23.81 -5.12 22.62
C PRO A 190 -22.58 -5.89 23.12
N GLN A 191 -21.92 -5.35 24.14
CA GLN A 191 -20.85 -6.03 24.84
C GLN A 191 -21.45 -7.15 25.71
N THR A 192 -20.85 -8.32 25.67
CA THR A 192 -21.28 -9.48 26.46
C THR A 192 -21.00 -9.33 27.95
N THR A 193 -19.94 -8.59 28.29
CA THR A 193 -19.54 -8.29 29.66
C THR A 193 -19.83 -6.83 29.97
N VAL A 194 -20.77 -6.56 30.87
CA VAL A 194 -21.14 -5.21 31.27
C VAL A 194 -20.11 -4.68 32.27
N VAL A 195 -19.18 -3.86 31.79
CA VAL A 195 -18.26 -3.11 32.65
C VAL A 195 -18.57 -1.63 32.49
N ALA A 196 -18.99 -1.00 33.58
CA ALA A 196 -19.47 0.38 33.56
C ALA A 196 -18.45 1.34 32.94
N ASN A 197 -18.93 2.23 32.08
CA ASN A 197 -18.15 3.26 31.39
C ASN A 197 -17.02 2.72 30.49
N THR A 198 -17.16 1.48 30.01
CA THR A 198 -16.23 0.90 29.06
C THR A 198 -16.79 0.84 27.66
N VAL A 199 -15.92 1.04 26.68
CA VAL A 199 -16.24 1.01 25.26
C VAL A 199 -15.13 0.25 24.54
N ALA A 200 -15.51 -0.77 23.77
CA ALA A 200 -14.57 -1.46 22.90
C ALA A 200 -14.67 -0.90 21.47
N ILE A 201 -13.53 -0.56 20.89
CA ILE A 201 -13.40 -0.13 19.50
C ILE A 201 -12.48 -1.12 18.79
N ASN A 202 -13.00 -1.83 17.80
CA ASN A 202 -12.27 -2.84 17.06
C ASN A 202 -12.07 -2.36 15.63
N ALA A 203 -10.84 -2.40 15.15
CA ALA A 203 -10.52 -2.18 13.75
C ALA A 203 -9.98 -3.48 13.15
N VAL A 204 -10.60 -3.91 12.06
CA VAL A 204 -10.20 -5.07 11.27
C VAL A 204 -9.75 -4.58 9.91
N VAL A 205 -8.46 -4.75 9.66
CA VAL A 205 -7.77 -4.36 8.43
C VAL A 205 -7.46 -5.61 7.64
N ASN A 206 -8.14 -5.77 6.51
CA ASN A 206 -7.86 -6.83 5.55
C ASN A 206 -6.74 -6.39 4.61
N ILE A 207 -5.81 -7.30 4.37
CA ILE A 207 -4.66 -7.10 3.49
C ILE A 207 -4.75 -8.19 2.45
N GLY A 208 -4.86 -7.77 1.19
CA GLY A 208 -4.91 -8.70 0.07
C GLY A 208 -3.85 -8.35 -0.96
N ARG A 209 -3.90 -9.07 -2.07
CA ARG A 209 -3.13 -8.74 -3.27
C ARG A 209 -3.64 -7.44 -3.87
N GLN A 210 -2.71 -6.58 -4.25
CA GLN A 210 -2.99 -5.25 -4.76
C GLN A 210 -2.35 -5.08 -6.13
N ALA A 211 -2.98 -4.28 -6.99
CA ALA A 211 -2.48 -3.99 -8.31
C ALA A 211 -1.48 -2.83 -8.24
N ILE A 212 -0.22 -3.09 -8.59
CA ILE A 212 0.88 -2.14 -8.46
C ILE A 212 1.38 -1.75 -9.84
N LEU A 213 1.44 -0.44 -10.09
CA LEU A 213 1.93 0.15 -11.33
C LEU A 213 3.46 0.27 -11.28
N TYR A 214 4.10 -0.24 -12.33
CA TYR A 214 5.54 -0.17 -12.51
C TYR A 214 5.93 0.28 -13.93
N THR A 215 7.11 0.87 -14.02
CA THR A 215 7.75 1.20 -15.30
C THR A 215 8.61 0.03 -15.74
N PRO A 216 8.31 -0.63 -16.88
CA PRO A 216 9.07 -1.77 -17.36
C PRO A 216 10.52 -1.38 -17.69
N GLY A 217 11.45 -2.31 -17.47
CA GLY A 217 12.85 -2.13 -17.83
C GLY A 217 13.10 -2.33 -19.33
N PHE A 218 14.25 -1.83 -19.80
CA PHE A 218 14.69 -1.98 -21.20
C PHE A 218 14.58 -3.42 -21.72
N TRP A 219 14.97 -4.41 -20.90
CA TRP A 219 14.94 -5.81 -21.28
C TRP A 219 13.53 -6.36 -21.48
N GLN A 220 12.55 -5.88 -20.71
CA GLN A 220 11.16 -6.27 -20.86
C GLN A 220 10.59 -5.74 -22.19
N ASP A 221 10.90 -4.49 -22.54
CA ASP A 221 10.46 -3.90 -23.81
C ASP A 221 11.19 -4.53 -25.01
N PHE A 222 12.49 -4.78 -24.87
CA PHE A 222 13.30 -5.45 -25.88
C PHE A 222 12.75 -6.84 -26.21
N LYS A 223 12.27 -7.59 -25.20
CA LYS A 223 11.64 -8.91 -25.38
C LYS A 223 10.50 -8.87 -26.40
N TRP A 224 9.68 -7.83 -26.37
CA TRP A 224 8.58 -7.70 -27.31
C TRP A 224 9.04 -7.16 -28.66
N GLY A 225 10.00 -6.23 -28.66
CA GLY A 225 10.57 -5.65 -29.87
C GLY A 225 11.24 -6.69 -30.78
N TRP A 226 11.99 -7.65 -30.24
CA TRP A 226 12.69 -8.64 -31.08
C TRP A 226 11.71 -9.62 -31.75
N ILE A 227 10.61 -9.98 -31.08
CA ILE A 227 9.57 -10.85 -31.66
C ILE A 227 8.93 -10.16 -32.86
N GLN A 228 8.55 -8.88 -32.69
CA GLN A 228 8.00 -8.07 -33.77
C GLN A 228 8.98 -7.95 -34.94
N TYR A 229 10.26 -7.71 -34.65
CA TYR A 229 11.31 -7.65 -35.66
C TYR A 229 11.41 -8.94 -36.48
N VAL A 230 11.41 -10.11 -35.84
CA VAL A 230 11.46 -11.42 -36.52
C VAL A 230 10.21 -11.65 -37.36
N CYS A 231 9.02 -11.29 -36.86
CA CYS A 231 7.76 -11.42 -37.59
C CYS A 231 7.72 -10.59 -38.88
N VAL A 232 8.38 -9.43 -38.91
CA VAL A 232 8.49 -8.59 -40.12
C VAL A 232 9.63 -9.05 -41.03
N LEU A 233 10.76 -9.44 -40.45
CA LEU A 233 11.95 -9.85 -41.21
C LEU A 233 11.70 -11.12 -42.02
N ALA A 234 11.02 -12.12 -41.45
CA ALA A 234 10.77 -13.39 -42.13
C ALA A 234 10.01 -13.26 -43.47
N PRO A 235 8.82 -12.62 -43.55
CA PRO A 235 8.14 -12.40 -44.82
C PRO A 235 8.94 -11.48 -45.75
N PHE A 236 9.64 -10.49 -45.21
CA PHE A 236 10.50 -9.62 -46.02
C PHE A 236 11.60 -10.42 -46.74
N LEU A 237 12.30 -11.32 -46.04
CA LEU A 237 13.31 -12.20 -46.64
C LEU A 237 12.70 -13.17 -47.67
N ILE A 238 11.51 -13.71 -47.40
CA ILE A 238 10.80 -14.59 -48.35
C ILE A 238 10.44 -13.82 -49.63
N VAL A 239 9.87 -12.62 -49.52
CA VAL A 239 9.53 -11.79 -50.68
C VAL A 239 10.79 -11.38 -51.44
N PHE A 240 11.85 -10.97 -50.73
CA PHE A 240 13.09 -10.54 -51.36
C PHE A 240 13.82 -11.69 -52.07
N SER A 241 13.80 -12.90 -51.51
CA SER A 241 14.36 -14.08 -52.18
C SER A 241 13.57 -14.46 -53.44
N ARG A 242 12.23 -14.36 -53.41
CA ARG A 242 11.37 -14.54 -54.59
C ARG A 242 11.62 -13.48 -55.66
N LEU A 243 11.77 -12.21 -55.27
CA LEU A 243 12.10 -11.11 -56.18
C LEU A 243 13.49 -11.28 -56.82
N LYS A 244 14.50 -11.66 -56.04
CA LYS A 244 15.84 -11.97 -56.57
C LYS A 244 15.77 -13.09 -57.61
N LEU A 245 15.12 -14.21 -57.28
CA LEU A 245 14.95 -15.32 -58.22
C LEU A 245 14.24 -14.85 -59.50
N PHE A 246 13.17 -14.07 -59.37
CA PHE A 246 12.47 -13.51 -60.53
C PHE A 246 13.37 -12.60 -61.39
N ALA A 247 14.15 -11.71 -60.76
CA ALA A 247 15.05 -10.79 -61.46
C ALA A 247 16.18 -11.52 -62.19
N PHE A 248 16.77 -12.55 -61.58
CA PHE A 248 17.82 -13.38 -62.21
C PHE A 248 17.25 -14.29 -63.29
N SER A 249 16.10 -14.94 -63.08
CA SER A 249 15.46 -15.79 -64.08
C SER A 249 15.05 -15.00 -65.33
N ASN A 250 14.51 -13.79 -65.15
CA ASN A 250 14.08 -12.94 -66.27
C ASN A 250 15.21 -12.07 -66.87
N HIS A 251 16.46 -12.27 -66.45
CA HIS A 251 17.63 -11.55 -66.98
C HIS A 251 17.49 -10.02 -66.92
N LEU A 252 16.79 -9.51 -65.90
CA LEU A 252 16.61 -8.06 -65.69
C LEU A 252 17.88 -7.38 -65.17
N VAL A 253 18.88 -8.18 -64.76
CA VAL A 253 20.18 -7.72 -64.28
C VAL A 253 21.26 -8.43 -65.11
N GLN A 254 22.23 -7.67 -65.63
CA GLN A 254 23.35 -8.23 -66.40
C GLN A 254 24.14 -9.24 -65.54
N THR A 255 24.02 -10.51 -65.86
CA THR A 255 24.90 -11.56 -65.32
C THR A 255 26.20 -11.53 -66.11
N LEU A 256 27.30 -11.11 -65.48
CA LEU A 256 28.63 -11.24 -66.05
C LEU A 256 28.97 -12.73 -66.18
N PHE A 257 29.04 -13.24 -67.41
CA PHE A 257 29.60 -14.56 -67.67
C PHE A 257 31.11 -14.53 -67.36
N PRO A 258 31.66 -15.49 -66.60
CA PRO A 258 33.11 -15.62 -66.51
C PRO A 258 33.62 -15.97 -67.91
N LEU A 259 34.44 -15.08 -68.48
CA LEU A 259 35.13 -15.30 -69.75
C LEU A 259 35.88 -16.64 -69.68
N PRO A 260 35.72 -17.54 -70.68
CA PRO A 260 36.49 -18.77 -70.70
C PRO A 260 37.97 -18.42 -70.81
N TYR A 261 38.76 -18.85 -69.83
CA TYR A 261 40.21 -18.73 -69.83
C TYR A 261 40.75 -19.54 -71.01
N HIS A 262 41.17 -18.86 -72.09
CA HIS A 262 41.91 -19.48 -73.17
C HIS A 262 43.24 -20.03 -72.61
N GLN A 263 43.30 -21.34 -72.38
CA GLN A 263 44.58 -22.02 -72.22
C GLN A 263 45.32 -21.96 -73.55
N HIS A 264 46.28 -21.05 -73.65
CA HIS A 264 47.32 -21.14 -74.68
C HIS A 264 48.21 -22.35 -74.38
N LYS A 265 48.12 -23.38 -75.23
CA LYS A 265 49.22 -24.33 -75.43
C LYS A 265 50.17 -23.74 -76.47
N ALA A 266 51.36 -23.36 -76.03
CA ALA A 266 52.66 -23.48 -76.71
C ALA A 266 53.73 -22.82 -75.83
#